data_AF-A0A2K2V603-F1
#
_entry.id   AF-A0A2K2V603-F1
#
_cell.length_a   1.000
_cell.length_b   1.000
_cell.length_c   1.000
_cell.angle_alpha   90.00
_cell.angle_beta   90.00
_cell.angle_gamma   90.00
#
_symmetry.space_group_name_H-M   'P 1'
#
loop_
_entity.id
_entity.type
_entity.pdbx_description
1 polymer ?
#
loop_
_entity_poly.entity_id
_entity_poly.type
_entity_poly.pdbx_seq_one_letter_code
_entity_poly.pdbx_strand_id
1 'polypeptide(L)'
;MLEQLAMYNFRRLLENLKSKRGRGTELISLYIPPGRNIYDVIKYLRQEYDQAGNIKDKLTRKNVQSAIESIIQRLKLYRKVPDNGLVVFCGAIPRGSERGTEKIEIYVVEPPEPVQSFRYICDHEFYLDPLLDMTKEKKAYGLIVMDRGGATIAVLRGS
;
A
#
# COMPACT_ATOMS: atom_id res chain seq x y z
N MET A 1 1.24 23.74 8.16
CA MET A 1 1.98 23.15 9.30
C MET A 1 1.60 21.68 9.53
N LEU A 2 0.30 21.34 9.63
CA LEU A 2 -0.16 19.94 9.79
C LEU A 2 0.18 19.04 8.58
N GLU A 3 0.02 19.52 7.35
CA GLU A 3 0.37 18.74 6.14
C GLU A 3 1.86 18.41 6.05
N GLN A 4 2.74 19.34 6.46
CA GLN A 4 4.19 19.11 6.44
C GLN A 4 4.59 18.01 7.44
N LEU A 5 3.95 17.99 8.62
CA LEU A 5 4.18 16.96 9.62
C LEU A 5 3.64 15.59 9.18
N ALA A 6 2.43 15.57 8.60
CA ALA A 6 1.83 14.35 8.05
C ALA A 6 2.69 13.76 6.93
N MET A 7 3.17 14.60 6.00
CA MET A 7 4.05 14.18 4.91
C MET A 7 5.42 13.70 5.42
N TYR A 8 5.97 14.35 6.45
CA TYR A 8 7.21 13.89 7.09
C TYR A 8 7.04 12.50 7.73
N ASN A 9 5.96 12.29 8.48
CA ASN A 9 5.65 10.99 9.09
C ASN A 9 5.41 9.91 8.03
N PHE A 10 4.73 10.26 6.94
CA PHE A 10 4.49 9.36 5.82
C PHE A 10 5.79 8.95 5.13
N ARG A 11 6.70 9.88 4.85
CA ARG A 11 8.04 9.58 4.32
C ARG A 11 8.84 8.66 5.27
N ARG A 12 8.82 8.96 6.58
CA ARG A 12 9.48 8.10 7.58
C ARG A 12 8.90 6.69 7.63
N LEU A 13 7.58 6.57 7.48
CA LEU A 13 6.91 5.27 7.40
C LEU A 13 7.36 4.50 6.14
N LEU A 14 7.41 5.15 4.97
CA LEU A 14 7.88 4.51 3.74
C LEU A 14 9.33 4.06 3.83
N GLU A 15 10.22 4.87 4.40
CA GLU A 15 11.61 4.47 4.65
C GLU A 15 11.70 3.26 5.60
N ASN A 16 10.86 3.23 6.63
CA ASN A 16 10.78 2.09 7.54
C ASN A 16 10.19 0.83 6.88
N LEU A 17 9.27 0.98 5.94
CA LEU A 17 8.73 -0.13 5.15
C LEU A 17 9.75 -0.65 4.14
N LYS A 18 10.53 0.25 3.53
CA LYS A 18 11.57 -0.08 2.56
C LYS A 18 12.73 -0.88 3.16
N SER A 19 13.06 -0.66 4.42
CA SER A 19 14.11 -1.42 5.11
C SER A 19 13.69 -2.82 5.53
N LYS A 20 12.40 -3.17 5.44
CA LYS A 20 11.91 -4.50 5.78
C LYS A 20 12.04 -5.45 4.60
N ARG A 21 12.77 -6.53 4.82
CA ARG A 21 12.86 -7.66 3.89
C ARG A 21 12.35 -8.94 4.53
N GLY A 22 11.51 -9.66 3.81
CA GLY A 22 11.15 -11.03 4.11
C GLY A 22 12.30 -11.99 3.76
N ARG A 23 12.25 -13.19 4.33
CA ARG A 23 13.21 -14.26 3.98
C ARG A 23 12.83 -15.03 2.73
N GLY A 24 11.58 -14.92 2.32
CA GLY A 24 11.02 -15.44 1.08
C GLY A 24 9.93 -14.51 0.58
N THR A 25 9.10 -14.99 -0.34
CA THR A 25 7.94 -14.28 -0.89
C THR A 25 6.78 -14.27 0.12
N GLU A 26 6.89 -13.44 1.16
CA GLU A 26 5.99 -13.48 2.33
C GLU A 26 5.50 -12.09 2.77
N LEU A 27 5.83 -11.05 2.01
CA LEU A 27 5.39 -9.68 2.25
C LEU A 27 4.30 -9.30 1.24
N ILE A 28 3.11 -9.02 1.76
CA ILE A 28 1.93 -8.65 0.99
C ILE A 28 1.79 -7.13 0.97
N SER A 29 1.61 -6.58 -0.22
CA SER A 29 1.26 -5.19 -0.48
C SER A 29 -0.11 -5.15 -1.16
N LEU A 30 -1.10 -4.61 -0.46
CA LEU A 30 -2.48 -4.51 -0.92
C LEU A 30 -2.88 -3.04 -1.08
N TYR A 31 -3.24 -2.67 -2.30
CA TYR A 31 -3.72 -1.34 -2.67
C TYR A 31 -5.20 -1.42 -3.00
N ILE A 32 -6.01 -0.61 -2.32
CA ILE A 32 -7.46 -0.56 -2.50
C ILE A 32 -7.86 0.86 -2.92
N PRO A 33 -8.38 1.05 -4.14
CA PRO A 33 -8.83 2.36 -4.60
C PRO A 33 -10.10 2.80 -3.86
N PRO A 34 -10.36 4.11 -3.78
CA PRO A 34 -11.59 4.61 -3.18
C PRO A 34 -12.83 4.09 -3.91
N GLY A 35 -13.93 3.94 -3.18
CA GLY A 35 -15.20 3.45 -3.74
C GLY A 35 -15.27 1.93 -3.96
N ARG A 36 -14.17 1.17 -3.81
CA ARG A 36 -14.22 -0.29 -3.88
C ARG A 36 -14.92 -0.89 -2.66
N ASN A 37 -15.73 -1.92 -2.88
CA ASN A 37 -16.42 -2.60 -1.79
C ASN A 37 -15.45 -3.50 -1.00
N ILE A 38 -15.44 -3.34 0.32
CA ILE A 38 -14.59 -4.13 1.23
C ILE A 38 -14.95 -5.62 1.16
N TYR A 39 -16.23 -5.96 0.97
CA TYR A 39 -16.67 -7.34 0.84
C TYR A 39 -16.02 -8.04 -0.37
N ASP A 40 -15.95 -7.35 -1.51
CA ASP A 40 -15.31 -7.89 -2.72
C ASP A 40 -13.81 -8.08 -2.52
N VAL A 41 -13.15 -7.15 -1.80
CA VAL A 41 -11.74 -7.28 -1.43
C VAL A 41 -11.53 -8.48 -0.50
N ILE A 42 -12.39 -8.67 0.51
CA ILE A 42 -12.31 -9.82 1.42
C ILE A 42 -12.53 -11.13 0.64
N LYS A 43 -13.49 -11.17 -0.29
CA LYS A 43 -13.73 -12.33 -1.15
C LYS A 43 -12.50 -12.67 -1.99
N TYR A 44 -11.87 -11.67 -2.60
CA TYR A 44 -10.62 -11.83 -3.34
C TYR A 44 -9.50 -12.38 -2.45
N LEU A 45 -9.30 -11.81 -1.25
CA LEU A 45 -8.28 -12.27 -0.30
C LEU A 45 -8.49 -13.72 0.15
N ARG A 46 -9.74 -14.19 0.26
CA ARG A 46 -10.02 -15.60 0.55
C ARG A 46 -9.58 -16.53 -0.59
N GLN A 47 -9.74 -16.11 -1.84
CA GLN A 47 -9.24 -16.88 -2.98
C GLN A 47 -7.71 -16.95 -2.97
N GLU A 48 -7.03 -15.84 -2.67
CA GLU A 48 -5.58 -15.82 -2.50
C GLU A 48 -5.12 -16.69 -1.32
N TYR A 49 -5.89 -16.77 -0.24
CA TYR A 49 -5.61 -17.66 0.89
C TYR A 49 -5.63 -19.14 0.48
N ASP A 50 -6.63 -19.54 -0.31
CA ASP A 50 -6.76 -20.90 -0.82
C ASP A 50 -5.61 -21.22 -1.78
N GLN A 51 -5.26 -20.28 -2.66
CA GLN A 51 -4.14 -20.41 -3.59
C GLN A 51 -2.80 -20.54 -2.86
N ALA A 52 -2.59 -19.77 -1.79
CA ALA A 52 -1.41 -19.87 -0.93
C ALA A 52 -1.26 -21.27 -0.30
N GLY A 53 -2.37 -22.02 -0.15
CA GLY A 53 -2.36 -23.41 0.31
C GLY A 53 -1.48 -24.35 -0.54
N ASN A 54 -1.25 -24.01 -1.82
CA ASN A 54 -0.43 -24.79 -2.74
C ASN A 54 1.07 -24.52 -2.65
N ILE A 55 1.50 -23.57 -1.79
CA ILE A 55 2.92 -23.29 -1.58
C ILE A 55 3.59 -24.53 -0.96
N LYS A 56 4.71 -24.95 -1.58
CA LYS A 56 5.45 -26.17 -1.20
C LYS A 56 6.16 -26.03 0.15
N ASP A 57 6.79 -24.87 0.40
CA ASP A 57 7.45 -24.60 1.67
C ASP A 57 6.42 -24.37 2.78
N LYS A 58 6.51 -25.17 3.84
CA LYS A 58 5.52 -25.17 4.93
C LYS A 58 5.53 -23.86 5.73
N LEU A 59 6.70 -23.26 5.94
CA LEU A 59 6.84 -22.03 6.72
C LEU A 59 6.30 -20.85 5.91
N THR A 60 6.71 -20.73 4.64
CA THR A 60 6.22 -19.69 3.72
C THR A 60 4.72 -19.78 3.53
N ARG A 61 4.18 -20.99 3.33
CA ARG A 61 2.73 -21.20 3.25
C ARG A 61 2.00 -20.65 4.49
N LYS A 62 2.47 -21.02 5.68
CA LYS A 62 1.88 -20.56 6.95
C LYS A 62 1.97 -19.04 7.08
N ASN A 63 3.11 -18.46 6.76
CA ASN A 63 3.36 -17.02 6.88
C ASN A 63 2.45 -16.21 5.94
N VAL A 64 2.33 -16.62 4.68
CA VAL A 64 1.43 -15.98 3.70
C VAL A 64 -0.03 -16.09 4.13
N GLN A 65 -0.48 -17.30 4.51
CA GLN A 65 -1.86 -17.51 4.97
C GLN A 65 -2.21 -16.68 6.21
N SER A 66 -1.32 -16.65 7.20
CA SER A 66 -1.52 -15.85 8.41
C SER A 66 -1.47 -14.33 8.15
N ALA A 67 -0.68 -13.87 7.17
CA ALA A 67 -0.68 -12.48 6.74
C ALA A 67 -2.02 -12.11 6.07
N ILE A 68 -2.53 -12.95 5.16
CA ILE A 68 -3.84 -12.74 4.52
C ILE A 68 -4.97 -12.71 5.56
N GLU A 69 -4.98 -13.63 6.53
CA GLU A 69 -5.95 -13.62 7.63
C GLU A 69 -5.88 -12.32 8.42
N SER A 70 -4.67 -11.86 8.74
CA SER A 70 -4.44 -10.61 9.47
C SER A 70 -5.00 -9.40 8.70
N ILE A 71 -4.79 -9.35 7.38
CA ILE A 71 -5.36 -8.30 6.51
C ILE A 71 -6.89 -8.37 6.54
N ILE A 72 -7.49 -9.56 6.40
CA ILE A 72 -8.95 -9.73 6.41
C ILE A 72 -9.54 -9.24 7.74
N GLN A 73 -8.95 -9.61 8.88
CA GLN A 73 -9.44 -9.14 10.19
C GLN A 73 -9.33 -7.61 10.31
N ARG A 74 -8.26 -7.02 9.78
CA ARG A 74 -8.08 -5.57 9.79
C ARG A 74 -9.10 -4.86 8.89
N LEU A 75 -9.41 -5.42 7.72
CA LEU A 75 -10.39 -4.86 6.78
C LEU A 75 -11.83 -4.90 7.32
N LYS A 76 -12.20 -5.91 8.13
CA LYS A 76 -13.53 -5.98 8.77
C LYS A 76 -13.83 -4.80 9.70
N LEU A 77 -12.81 -4.13 10.21
CA LEU A 77 -12.99 -2.93 11.06
C LEU A 77 -13.43 -1.71 10.25
N TYR A 78 -13.25 -1.72 8.93
CA TYR A 78 -13.65 -0.64 8.05
C TYR A 78 -15.06 -0.91 7.52
N ARG A 79 -15.96 0.06 7.69
CA ARG A 79 -17.31 0.03 7.08
C ARG A 79 -17.29 0.45 5.62
N LYS A 80 -16.38 1.37 5.26
CA LYS A 80 -16.18 1.90 3.92
C LYS A 80 -14.68 2.17 3.73
N VAL A 81 -14.20 2.02 2.49
CA VAL A 81 -12.85 2.46 2.11
C VAL A 81 -12.78 4.00 2.22
N PRO A 82 -11.71 4.58 2.81
CA PRO A 82 -11.52 6.03 2.85
C PRO A 82 -11.50 6.68 1.47
N ASP A 83 -11.63 8.00 1.42
CA ASP A 83 -11.80 8.76 0.17
C ASP A 83 -10.53 8.78 -0.71
N ASN A 84 -9.35 8.59 -0.12
CA ASN A 84 -8.09 8.39 -0.85
C ASN A 84 -7.76 6.90 -1.10
N GLY A 85 -8.62 5.99 -0.67
CA GLY A 85 -8.32 4.56 -0.71
C GLY A 85 -7.66 4.06 0.57
N LEU A 86 -7.19 2.81 0.54
CA LEU A 86 -6.55 2.15 1.67
C LEU A 86 -5.38 1.31 1.16
N VAL A 87 -4.21 1.44 1.80
CA VAL A 87 -3.05 0.59 1.52
C VAL A 87 -2.71 -0.21 2.76
N VAL A 88 -2.50 -1.51 2.58
CA VAL A 88 -2.16 -2.44 3.66
C VAL A 88 -0.89 -3.19 3.29
N PHE A 89 0.10 -3.11 4.16
CA PHE A 89 1.32 -3.91 4.10
C PHE A 89 1.28 -4.92 5.23
N CYS A 90 1.42 -6.21 4.92
CA CYS A 90 1.44 -7.25 5.94
C CYS A 90 2.36 -8.38 5.55
N GLY A 91 3.10 -8.93 6.50
CA GLY A 91 3.95 -10.08 6.23
C GLY A 91 4.80 -10.48 7.41
N ALA A 92 5.48 -11.61 7.27
CA ALA A 92 6.37 -12.14 8.28
C ALA A 92 7.75 -11.48 8.17
N ILE A 93 8.10 -10.66 9.17
CA ILE A 93 9.37 -9.94 9.20
C ILE A 93 10.32 -10.65 10.17
N PRO A 94 11.54 -11.02 9.73
CA PRO A 94 12.51 -11.69 10.58
C PRO A 94 13.01 -10.76 11.69
N ARG A 95 13.06 -11.27 12.93
CA ARG A 95 13.61 -10.54 14.08
C ARG A 95 15.01 -10.97 14.51
N GLY A 96 15.51 -12.06 13.94
CA GLY A 96 16.87 -12.54 14.15
C GLY A 96 17.40 -13.25 12.91
N SER A 97 18.50 -13.99 13.06
CA SER A 97 19.13 -14.81 12.03
C SER A 97 18.54 -16.23 11.92
N GLU A 98 17.78 -16.68 12.93
CA GLU A 98 17.20 -18.03 12.99
C GLU A 98 15.82 -18.14 12.30
N ARG A 99 15.54 -19.23 11.58
CA ARG A 99 14.22 -19.57 10.98
C ARG A 99 13.17 -19.86 12.05
N GLY A 100 11.98 -19.27 11.90
CA GLY A 100 10.87 -19.38 12.85
C GLY A 100 10.74 -18.20 13.82
N THR A 101 11.68 -17.24 13.79
CA THR A 101 11.62 -16.01 14.63
C THR A 101 10.88 -14.86 13.95
N GLU A 102 10.28 -15.12 12.77
CA GLU A 102 9.54 -14.12 12.03
C GLU A 102 8.26 -13.72 12.78
N LYS A 103 7.99 -12.42 12.85
CA LYS A 103 6.75 -11.90 13.41
C LYS A 103 5.91 -11.28 12.31
N ILE A 104 4.62 -11.59 12.30
CA ILE A 104 3.68 -10.93 11.40
C ILE A 104 3.50 -9.49 11.88
N GLU A 105 3.81 -8.56 10.99
CA GLU A 105 3.54 -7.15 11.19
C GLU A 105 2.52 -6.69 10.15
N ILE A 106 1.68 -5.72 10.54
CA ILE A 106 0.66 -5.14 9.67
C ILE A 106 0.71 -3.62 9.79
N TYR A 107 0.72 -2.96 8.65
CA TYR A 107 0.75 -1.51 8.52
C TYR A 107 -0.41 -1.10 7.62
N VAL A 108 -1.29 -0.26 8.15
CA VAL A 108 -2.40 0.30 7.39
C VAL A 108 -2.14 1.77 7.18
N VAL A 109 -2.21 2.19 5.92
CA VAL A 109 -1.84 3.52 5.49
C VAL A 109 -2.98 4.09 4.65
N GLU A 110 -3.44 5.27 5.05
CA GLU A 110 -4.28 6.10 4.20
C GLU A 110 -3.35 7.00 3.38
N PRO A 111 -3.33 6.87 2.04
CA PRO A 111 -2.41 7.63 1.22
C PRO A 111 -2.85 9.11 1.12
N PRO A 112 -1.90 10.03 0.87
CA PRO A 112 -2.21 11.46 0.73
C PRO A 112 -3.01 11.76 -0.54
N GLU A 113 -2.89 10.91 -1.57
CA GLU A 113 -3.61 11.02 -2.83
C GLU A 113 -4.38 9.72 -3.11
N PRO A 114 -5.48 9.78 -3.87
CA PRO A 114 -6.25 8.60 -4.26
C PRO A 114 -5.42 7.51 -4.94
N VAL A 115 -5.53 6.28 -4.45
CA VAL A 115 -4.98 5.10 -5.14
C VAL A 115 -5.74 4.86 -6.44
N GLN A 116 -5.03 4.76 -7.56
CA GLN A 116 -5.65 4.65 -8.88
C GLN A 116 -6.28 3.29 -9.17
N SER A 117 -5.68 2.20 -8.70
CA SER A 117 -6.11 0.84 -9.06
C SER A 117 -5.96 -0.13 -7.90
N PHE A 118 -6.77 -1.19 -7.93
CA PHE A 118 -6.63 -2.30 -7.02
C PHE A 118 -5.41 -3.14 -7.40
N ARG A 119 -4.56 -3.46 -6.43
CA ARG A 119 -3.36 -4.25 -6.66
C ARG A 119 -3.05 -5.11 -5.44
N TYR A 120 -2.83 -6.40 -5.68
CA TYR A 120 -2.32 -7.36 -4.69
C TYR A 120 -0.97 -7.87 -5.19
N ILE A 121 0.06 -7.71 -4.38
CA ILE A 121 1.42 -8.22 -4.66
C ILE A 121 1.89 -8.97 -3.42
N CYS A 122 2.45 -10.16 -3.61
CA CYS A 122 3.21 -10.86 -2.59
C CYS A 122 4.65 -11.01 -3.08
N ASP A 123 5.60 -10.44 -2.34
CA ASP A 123 7.02 -10.47 -2.69
C ASP A 123 7.90 -10.55 -1.43
N HIS A 124 9.22 -10.54 -1.60
CA HIS A 124 10.21 -10.50 -0.52
C HIS A 124 10.43 -9.08 0.04
N GLU A 125 9.95 -8.05 -0.67
CA GLU A 125 9.93 -6.66 -0.25
C GLU A 125 8.51 -6.09 -0.38
N PHE A 126 8.21 -5.02 0.37
CA PHE A 126 6.98 -4.29 0.12
C PHE A 126 7.08 -3.49 -1.18
N TYR A 127 6.02 -3.58 -1.99
CA TYR A 127 5.89 -2.77 -3.20
C TYR A 127 5.48 -1.36 -2.78
N LEU A 128 6.40 -0.39 -2.85
CA LEU A 128 6.19 0.98 -2.35
C LEU A 128 6.14 2.04 -3.45
N ASP A 129 6.44 1.69 -4.69
CA ASP A 129 6.61 2.65 -5.80
C ASP A 129 5.46 3.67 -5.92
N PRO A 130 4.16 3.26 -5.89
CA PRO A 130 3.07 4.21 -6.03
C PRO A 130 3.05 5.25 -4.90
N LEU A 131 3.45 4.87 -3.69
CA LEU A 131 3.46 5.77 -2.54
C LEU A 131 4.70 6.68 -2.55
N LEU A 132 5.84 6.16 -3.02
CA LEU A 132 7.06 6.96 -3.19
C LEU A 132 6.84 8.06 -4.23
N ASP A 133 6.15 7.76 -5.33
CA ASP A 133 5.81 8.76 -6.34
C ASP A 133 4.90 9.86 -5.78
N MET A 134 3.94 9.52 -4.91
CA MET A 134 3.12 10.51 -4.20
C MET A 134 3.92 11.43 -3.26
N THR A 135 5.09 11.00 -2.79
CA THR A 135 5.96 11.85 -1.94
C THR A 135 6.88 12.77 -2.72
N LYS A 136 7.05 12.55 -4.03
CA LYS A 136 7.86 13.42 -4.88
C LYS A 136 7.12 14.75 -5.07
N GLU A 137 7.86 15.85 -5.00
CA GLU A 137 7.28 17.16 -5.28
C GLU A 137 6.85 17.21 -6.75
N LYS A 138 5.54 17.19 -6.99
CA LYS A 138 4.98 17.42 -8.32
C LYS A 138 5.24 18.87 -8.69
N LYS A 139 6.10 19.10 -9.68
CA LYS A 139 6.29 20.44 -10.26
C LYS A 139 4.95 20.89 -10.85
N ALA A 140 4.43 21.99 -10.34
CA ALA A 140 3.27 22.67 -10.91
C ALA A 140 3.77 23.75 -11.87
N TYR A 141 3.34 23.68 -13.12
CA TYR A 141 3.61 24.67 -14.14
C TYR A 141 2.37 25.55 -14.33
N GLY A 142 2.52 26.87 -14.17
CA GLY A 142 1.49 27.82 -14.55
C GLY A 142 1.56 28.09 -16.04
N LEU A 143 0.47 27.79 -16.76
CA LEU A 143 0.29 28.17 -18.16
C LEU A 143 -0.57 29.43 -18.19
N ILE A 144 -0.01 30.49 -18.75
CA ILE A 144 -0.74 31.72 -19.05
C ILE A 144 -0.79 31.82 -20.57
N VAL A 145 -1.99 31.73 -21.13
CA VAL A 145 -2.26 31.90 -22.56
C VAL A 145 -2.96 33.24 -22.73
N MET A 146 -2.42 34.12 -23.58
CA MET A 146 -3.00 35.43 -23.88
C MET A 146 -3.17 35.60 -25.38
N ASP A 147 -4.34 36.10 -25.79
CA ASP A 147 -4.65 36.52 -27.15
C ASP A 147 -5.41 37.87 -27.10
N ARG A 148 -5.62 38.52 -28.26
CA ARG A 148 -6.36 39.79 -28.40
C ARG A 148 -7.79 39.72 -27.82
N GLY A 149 -8.37 38.52 -27.71
CA GLY A 149 -9.71 38.30 -27.16
C GLY A 149 -9.76 38.00 -25.65
N GLY A 150 -8.62 37.82 -24.97
CA GLY A 150 -8.59 37.54 -23.52
C GLY A 150 -7.39 36.71 -23.06
N ALA A 151 -7.35 36.43 -21.75
CA ALA A 151 -6.30 35.64 -21.12
C ALA A 151 -6.90 34.44 -20.36
N THR A 152 -6.25 33.27 -20.45
CA THR A 152 -6.58 32.06 -19.71
C THR A 152 -5.39 31.64 -18.85
N ILE A 153 -5.65 31.35 -17.58
CA ILE A 153 -4.67 30.84 -16.63
C ILE A 153 -5.04 29.39 -16.31
N ALA A 154 -4.10 28.48 -16.51
CA ALA A 154 -4.22 27.07 -16.18
C ALA A 154 -3.03 26.63 -15.33
N VAL A 155 -3.26 25.65 -14.44
CA VAL A 155 -2.18 25.02 -13.66
C VAL A 155 -2.05 23.58 -14.14
N LEU A 156 -0.89 23.25 -14.70
CA LEU A 156 -0.53 21.89 -15.08
C LEU A 156 0.31 21.28 -13.96
N ARG A 157 -0.22 20.26 -13.28
CA ARG A 157 0.56 19.47 -12.32
C ARG A 157 1.09 18.22 -13.01
N GLY A 158 2.40 17.99 -12.91
CA GLY A 158 3.02 16.74 -13.36
C GLY A 158 2.41 15.54 -12.64
N SER A 159 2.23 14.43 -13.37
CA SER A 159 1.75 13.14 -12.85
C SER A 159 2.76 12.53 -11.89
#